data_AF-A0A392LZ53-F1
#
_entry.id   AF-A0A392LZ53-F1
#
_cell.length_a   1.000
_cell.length_b   1.000
_cell.length_c   1.000
_cell.angle_alpha   90.00
_cell.angle_beta   90.00
_cell.angle_gamma   90.00
#
_symmetry.space_group_name_H-M   'P 1'
#
loop_
_entity.id
_entity.type
_entity.pdbx_description
1 polymer ?
#
loop_
_entity_poly.entity_id
_entity_poly.type
_entity_poly.pdbx_seq_one_letter_code
_entity_poly.pdbx_strand_id
1 'polypeptide(L)'
;MPTNLLGDICLFKGQSYVVDKIGRTVSVRRNDSSVQLVAEPLVDGGGQIKFLVEIQGDLLLADVYNCLYAGFPYDDSVRIDLFKLNEKEKKWVKLTSLGDKVLFLGECCSFSASVSDLCGFKGDCVIFMETILQSLANSPPQAFILHLNEDQLSPLSDYPEYANLFWPPPEWIVQS
;
A
#
# COMPACT_ATOMS: atom_id res chain seq x y z
N MET A 1 -12.25 24.48 6.42
CA MET A 1 -12.39 23.17 7.10
C MET A 1 -11.60 22.16 6.30
N PRO A 2 -10.38 21.73 6.68
CA PRO A 2 -9.72 20.64 5.98
C PRO A 2 -10.27 19.33 6.56
N THR A 3 -11.16 18.67 5.83
CA THR A 3 -11.51 17.28 6.12
C THR A 3 -10.36 16.41 5.59
N ASN A 4 -9.76 15.61 6.46
CA ASN A 4 -8.56 14.79 6.23
C ASN A 4 -8.44 14.16 4.82
N LEU A 5 -7.24 14.34 4.26
CA LEU A 5 -6.80 14.20 2.87
C LEU A 5 -6.13 12.83 2.58
N LEU A 6 -6.72 11.69 2.88
CA LEU A 6 -5.98 10.43 2.68
C LEU A 6 -6.18 9.87 1.25
N GLY A 7 -5.69 10.64 0.30
CA GLY A 7 -5.28 10.17 -1.03
C GLY A 7 -3.76 10.00 -1.07
N ASP A 8 -3.24 9.43 -2.15
CA ASP A 8 -1.80 9.19 -2.31
C ASP A 8 -1.30 9.69 -3.67
N ILE A 9 0.02 9.85 -3.78
CA ILE A 9 0.72 10.30 -4.98
C ILE A 9 1.83 9.32 -5.35
N CYS A 10 1.87 8.93 -6.62
CA CYS A 10 2.92 8.07 -7.16
C CYS A 10 3.48 8.64 -8.46
N LEU A 11 4.78 8.49 -8.66
CA LEU A 11 5.42 8.75 -9.95
C LEU A 11 5.31 7.50 -10.82
N PHE A 12 4.62 7.62 -11.95
CA PHE A 12 4.40 6.51 -12.87
C PHE A 12 4.61 6.98 -14.30
N LYS A 13 5.43 6.25 -15.08
CA LYS A 13 5.78 6.59 -16.47
C LYS A 13 6.25 8.05 -16.63
N GLY A 14 6.97 8.57 -15.63
CA GLY A 14 7.51 9.94 -15.61
C GLY A 14 6.48 11.05 -15.34
N GLN A 15 5.25 10.71 -14.95
CA GLN A 15 4.19 11.66 -14.58
C GLN A 15 3.73 11.42 -13.14
N SER A 16 3.17 12.45 -12.51
CA SER A 16 2.59 12.33 -11.17
C SER A 16 1.14 11.85 -11.29
N TYR A 17 0.81 10.79 -10.57
CA TYR A 17 -0.54 10.26 -10.44
C TYR A 17 -1.02 10.54 -9.03
N VAL A 18 -2.22 11.10 -8.90
CA VAL A 18 -2.82 11.44 -7.62
C VAL A 18 -4.16 10.72 -7.53
N VAL A 19 -4.34 9.95 -6.46
CA VAL A 19 -5.61 9.29 -6.13
C VAL A 19 -6.29 10.04 -4.99
N ASP A 20 -7.61 10.20 -5.07
CA ASP A 20 -8.40 10.72 -3.97
C ASP A 20 -8.99 9.61 -3.10
N LYS A 21 -9.71 9.99 -2.03
CA LYS A 21 -10.31 9.06 -1.07
C LYS A 21 -11.28 8.02 -1.68
N ILE A 22 -11.89 8.30 -2.84
CA ILE A 22 -12.84 7.39 -3.51
C ILE A 22 -12.19 6.57 -4.62
N GLY A 23 -10.86 6.63 -4.73
CA GLY A 23 -10.10 5.91 -5.76
C GLY A 23 -10.09 6.63 -7.12
N ARG A 24 -10.70 7.81 -7.25
CA ARG A 24 -10.61 8.58 -8.50
C ARG A 24 -9.17 9.02 -8.67
N THR A 25 -8.61 8.76 -9.84
CA THR A 25 -7.20 9.04 -10.09
C THR A 25 -7.03 9.95 -11.29
N VAL A 26 -6.16 10.94 -11.12
CA VAL A 26 -5.75 11.87 -12.16
C VAL A 26 -4.25 11.80 -12.37
N SER A 27 -3.78 12.04 -13.59
CA SER A 27 -2.38 12.31 -13.86
C SER A 27 -2.18 13.81 -14.09
N VAL A 28 -1.04 14.32 -13.64
CA VAL A 28 -0.58 15.69 -13.88
C VAL A 28 0.60 15.64 -14.83
N ARG A 29 0.43 16.20 -16.03
CA ARG A 29 1.51 16.26 -17.01
C ARG A 29 2.56 17.29 -16.59
N ARG A 30 3.84 16.91 -16.68
CA ARG A 30 4.96 17.77 -16.28
C ARG A 30 5.11 19.03 -17.12
N ASN A 31 4.78 18.97 -18.42
CA ASN A 31 5.12 20.06 -19.36
C ASN A 31 4.18 21.25 -19.30
N ASP A 32 2.89 21.02 -19.02
CA ASP A 32 1.84 22.05 -19.06
C ASP A 32 0.95 22.05 -17.81
N SER A 33 1.27 21.23 -16.81
CA SER A 33 0.48 21.03 -15.60
C SER A 33 -0.98 20.63 -15.88
N SER A 34 -1.28 20.09 -17.06
CA SER A 34 -2.62 19.63 -17.40
C SER A 34 -2.99 18.41 -16.57
N VAL A 35 -4.22 18.43 -16.06
CA VAL A 35 -4.80 17.34 -15.25
C VAL A 35 -5.67 16.48 -16.14
N GLN A 36 -5.41 15.18 -16.20
CA GLN A 36 -6.19 14.22 -16.96
C GLN A 36 -6.77 13.14 -16.05
N LEU A 37 -8.06 12.84 -16.21
CA LEU A 37 -8.68 11.69 -15.56
C LEU A 37 -8.12 10.39 -16.16
N VAL A 38 -7.55 9.55 -15.30
CA VAL A 38 -6.97 8.25 -15.67
C VAL A 38 -7.73 7.07 -15.07
N ALA A 39 -8.46 7.28 -13.97
CA ALA A 39 -9.40 6.29 -13.44
C ALA A 39 -10.63 6.96 -12.83
N GLU A 40 -11.80 6.44 -13.17
CA GLU A 40 -13.05 6.73 -12.46
C GLU A 40 -12.98 6.24 -11.01
N PRO A 41 -13.82 6.80 -10.10
CA PRO A 41 -13.95 6.30 -8.74
C PRO A 41 -14.25 4.80 -8.67
N LEU A 42 -13.88 4.16 -7.56
CA LEU A 42 -14.33 2.80 -7.25
C LEU A 42 -15.84 2.79 -7.07
N VAL A 43 -16.50 1.68 -7.44
CA VAL A 43 -17.98 1.56 -7.50
C VAL A 43 -18.67 2.00 -6.20
N ASP A 44 -18.08 1.69 -5.05
CA ASP A 44 -18.61 2.02 -3.72
C ASP A 44 -17.73 3.04 -2.96
N GLY A 45 -16.83 3.74 -3.66
CA GLY A 45 -15.82 4.62 -3.06
C GLY A 45 -14.66 3.88 -2.37
N GLY A 46 -14.78 2.56 -2.19
CA GLY A 46 -13.70 1.74 -1.64
C GLY A 46 -13.53 1.90 -0.12
N GLY A 47 -12.33 1.58 0.35
CA GLY A 47 -11.90 1.69 1.73
C GLY A 47 -11.55 3.10 2.19
N GLN A 48 -10.92 3.19 3.36
CA GLN A 48 -10.56 4.43 4.04
C GLN A 48 -9.25 5.04 3.54
N ILE A 49 -8.26 4.20 3.21
CA ILE A 49 -6.92 4.64 2.81
C ILE A 49 -6.57 4.06 1.45
N LYS A 50 -5.94 4.89 0.61
CA LYS A 50 -5.47 4.53 -0.73
C LYS A 50 -3.96 4.65 -0.78
N PHE A 51 -3.30 3.67 -1.38
CA PHE A 51 -1.88 3.74 -1.72
C PHE A 51 -1.70 3.47 -3.21
N LEU A 52 -0.83 4.24 -3.85
CA LEU A 52 -0.42 4.04 -5.24
C LEU A 52 1.00 3.47 -5.27
N VAL A 53 1.17 2.36 -5.99
CA VAL A 53 2.49 1.74 -6.15
C VAL A 53 2.72 1.36 -7.61
N GLU A 54 3.89 1.75 -8.13
CA GLU A 54 4.37 1.17 -9.38
C GLU A 54 4.93 -0.24 -9.13
N ILE A 55 4.48 -1.20 -9.93
CA ILE A 55 5.05 -2.54 -10.00
C ILE A 55 5.32 -2.90 -11.45
N GLN A 56 6.60 -3.02 -11.83
CA GLN A 56 7.04 -3.48 -13.16
C GLN A 56 6.37 -2.75 -14.34
N GLY A 57 6.22 -1.43 -14.26
CA GLY A 57 5.58 -0.64 -15.31
C GLY A 57 4.05 -0.67 -15.32
N ASP A 58 3.43 -1.29 -14.32
CA ASP A 58 2.02 -1.16 -13.99
C ASP A 58 1.81 -0.26 -12.77
N LEU A 59 0.70 0.48 -12.73
CA LEU A 59 0.28 1.22 -11.55
C LEU A 59 -0.81 0.44 -10.82
N LEU A 60 -0.58 0.20 -9.53
CA LEU A 60 -1.52 -0.45 -8.65
C LEU A 60 -2.09 0.54 -7.63
N LEU A 61 -3.32 0.26 -7.22
CA LEU A 61 -4.00 0.89 -6.11
C LEU A 61 -4.23 -0.17 -5.02
N ALA A 62 -3.70 0.05 -3.83
CA ALA A 62 -4.08 -0.71 -2.64
C ALA A 62 -5.14 0.09 -1.87
N ASP A 63 -6.29 -0.53 -1.66
CA ASP A 63 -7.45 0.06 -1.01
C ASP A 63 -7.72 -0.62 0.33
N VAL A 64 -7.48 0.11 1.42
CA VAL A 64 -7.53 -0.43 2.79
C VAL A 64 -8.85 -0.04 3.43
N TYR A 65 -9.69 -1.02 3.75
CA TYR A 65 -11.05 -0.80 4.27
C TYR A 65 -11.07 -0.52 5.77
N ASN A 66 -10.40 -1.37 6.54
CA ASN A 66 -10.38 -1.30 7.98
C ASN A 66 -8.95 -1.01 8.41
N CYS A 67 -8.69 0.22 8.82
CA CYS A 67 -7.46 0.55 9.52
C CYS A 67 -7.74 0.50 11.03
N LEU A 68 -6.77 0.09 11.84
CA LEU A 68 -6.84 -0.01 13.31
C LEU A 68 -7.04 1.36 14.02
N TYR A 69 -7.48 2.37 13.29
CA TYR A 69 -7.44 3.79 13.64
C TYR A 69 -8.44 4.24 14.71
N ALA A 70 -9.32 3.37 15.23
CA ALA A 70 -10.52 3.90 15.87
C ALA A 70 -11.15 3.01 16.95
N GLY A 71 -10.36 2.32 17.77
CA GLY A 71 -10.91 1.61 18.94
C GLY A 71 -12.07 0.66 18.58
N PHE A 72 -12.12 0.22 17.32
CA PHE A 72 -13.07 -0.76 16.86
C PHE A 72 -12.70 -2.10 17.49
N PRO A 73 -13.71 -2.92 17.85
CA PRO A 73 -13.43 -4.23 18.40
C PRO A 73 -12.50 -4.99 17.46
N TYR A 74 -11.55 -5.71 18.05
CA TYR A 74 -10.51 -6.54 17.45
C TYR A 74 -11.00 -7.62 16.44
N ASP A 75 -12.26 -7.57 16.06
CA ASP A 75 -13.02 -8.64 15.40
C ASP A 75 -13.16 -8.42 13.88
N ASP A 76 -12.94 -7.19 13.39
CA ASP A 76 -12.94 -6.92 11.95
C ASP A 76 -11.52 -7.02 11.38
N SER A 77 -11.25 -8.10 10.66
CA SER A 77 -10.00 -8.32 9.93
C SER A 77 -9.69 -7.12 9.02
N VAL A 78 -8.45 -6.63 9.06
CA VAL A 78 -7.94 -5.64 8.11
C VAL A 78 -8.05 -6.22 6.70
N ARG A 79 -8.86 -5.56 5.86
CA ARG A 79 -9.04 -5.94 4.45
C ARG A 79 -8.34 -4.95 3.54
N ILE A 80 -7.54 -5.47 2.62
CA ILE A 80 -6.88 -4.71 1.57
C ILE A 80 -7.31 -5.31 0.23
N ASP A 81 -7.95 -4.51 -0.61
CA ASP A 81 -8.21 -4.88 -2.01
C ASP A 81 -7.13 -4.25 -2.90
N LEU A 82 -6.56 -5.04 -3.80
CA LEU A 82 -5.61 -4.56 -4.80
C LEU A 82 -6.29 -4.37 -6.15
N PHE A 83 -5.90 -3.31 -6.85
CA PHE A 83 -6.37 -3.03 -8.20
C PHE A 83 -5.21 -2.64 -9.10
N LYS A 84 -5.32 -3.01 -10.39
CA LYS A 84 -4.42 -2.55 -11.44
C LYS A 84 -5.11 -1.51 -12.32
N LEU A 85 -4.38 -0.47 -12.70
CA LEU A 85 -4.91 0.57 -13.59
C LEU A 85 -5.11 0.02 -15.01
N ASN A 86 -6.31 0.16 -15.54
CA ASN A 86 -6.58 0.05 -16.97
C ASN A 86 -6.72 1.46 -17.57
N GLU A 87 -5.62 2.00 -18.10
CA GLU A 87 -5.57 3.36 -18.66
C GLU A 87 -6.54 3.56 -19.84
N LYS A 88 -6.77 2.50 -20.64
CA LYS A 88 -7.64 2.57 -21.82
C LYS A 88 -9.10 2.73 -21.44
N GLU A 89 -9.53 1.98 -20.44
CA GLU A 89 -10.92 1.99 -19.96
C GLU A 89 -11.15 2.97 -18.81
N LYS A 90 -10.08 3.65 -18.36
CA LYS A 90 -10.06 4.57 -17.23
C LYS A 90 -10.69 3.99 -15.97
N LYS A 91 -10.26 2.79 -15.58
CA LYS A 91 -10.82 2.10 -14.42
C LYS A 91 -9.77 1.30 -13.66
N TRP A 92 -10.06 1.06 -12.40
CA TRP A 92 -9.35 0.12 -11.55
C TRP A 92 -9.91 -1.28 -11.72
N VAL A 93 -9.06 -2.25 -12.05
CA VAL A 93 -9.43 -3.66 -12.22
C VAL A 93 -8.90 -4.44 -11.03
N LYS A 94 -9.79 -5.12 -10.29
CA LYS A 94 -9.40 -5.88 -9.10
C LYS A 94 -8.37 -6.96 -9.46
N LEU A 95 -7.35 -7.06 -8.63
CA LEU A 95 -6.21 -7.95 -8.78
C LEU A 95 -6.20 -8.94 -7.62
N THR A 96 -5.98 -10.22 -7.93
CA THR A 96 -6.06 -11.32 -6.95
C THR A 96 -4.69 -11.89 -6.59
N SER A 97 -3.63 -11.53 -7.32
CA SER A 97 -2.28 -12.04 -7.13
C SER A 97 -1.25 -11.04 -7.62
N LEU A 98 -0.23 -10.79 -6.80
CA LEU A 98 1.00 -10.07 -7.08
C LEU A 98 2.10 -10.97 -7.68
N GLY A 99 1.88 -12.29 -7.70
CA GLY A 99 2.83 -13.28 -8.17
C GLY A 99 4.05 -13.38 -7.26
N ASP A 100 5.25 -13.16 -7.82
CA ASP A 100 6.52 -13.23 -7.11
C ASP A 100 6.87 -11.94 -6.36
N LYS A 101 5.90 -11.06 -6.14
CA LYS A 101 6.13 -9.74 -5.52
C LYS A 101 5.60 -9.65 -4.10
N VAL A 102 6.30 -8.84 -3.32
CA VAL A 102 5.91 -8.36 -2.01
C VAL A 102 5.68 -6.86 -2.10
N LEU A 103 4.52 -6.40 -1.64
CA LEU A 103 4.13 -4.99 -1.63
C LEU A 103 4.36 -4.41 -0.24
N PHE A 104 5.12 -3.34 -0.12
CA PHE A 104 5.36 -2.64 1.13
C PHE A 104 4.55 -1.34 1.12
N LEU A 105 3.66 -1.18 2.10
CA LEU A 105 2.81 -0.01 2.26
C LEU A 105 3.25 0.76 3.52
N GLY A 106 3.66 2.00 3.31
CA GLY A 106 4.18 2.90 4.35
C GLY A 106 3.60 4.30 4.23
N GLU A 107 3.66 5.07 5.32
CA GLU A 107 3.11 6.44 5.39
C GLU A 107 3.78 7.39 4.40
N CYS A 108 5.11 7.28 4.26
CA CYS A 108 5.90 8.18 3.42
C CYS A 108 6.19 7.61 2.03
N CYS A 109 6.29 6.29 1.92
CA CYS A 109 6.58 5.62 0.67
C CYS A 109 5.98 4.22 0.65
N SER A 110 5.49 3.84 -0.52
CA SER A 110 5.07 2.49 -0.82
C SER A 110 5.87 1.99 -2.03
N PHE A 111 6.31 0.74 -1.98
CA PHE A 111 7.15 0.15 -3.03
C PHE A 111 6.93 -1.35 -3.12
N SER A 112 7.47 -1.97 -4.18
CA SER A 112 7.43 -3.42 -4.35
C SER A 112 8.84 -3.98 -4.45
N ALA A 113 9.00 -5.24 -4.03
CA ALA A 113 10.23 -5.99 -4.23
C ALA A 113 9.92 -7.40 -4.73
N SER A 114 10.90 -7.98 -5.43
CA SER A 114 10.83 -9.37 -5.86
C SER A 114 11.17 -10.30 -4.70
N VAL A 115 10.52 -11.46 -4.61
CA VAL A 115 10.91 -12.52 -3.68
C VAL A 115 12.35 -12.98 -3.90
N SER A 116 12.85 -12.92 -5.14
CA SER A 116 14.26 -13.20 -5.43
C SER A 116 15.23 -12.27 -4.70
N ASP A 117 14.79 -11.05 -4.39
CA ASP A 117 15.58 -10.02 -3.73
C ASP A 117 15.40 -10.08 -2.20
N LEU A 118 14.39 -10.83 -1.75
CA LEU A 118 13.99 -10.99 -0.36
C LEU A 118 14.14 -12.45 0.06
N CYS A 119 15.31 -12.81 0.60
CA CYS A 119 15.59 -14.16 1.05
C CYS A 119 14.50 -14.71 1.99
N GLY A 120 13.84 -15.80 1.58
CA GLY A 120 12.85 -16.52 2.40
C GLY A 120 11.41 -16.02 2.28
N PHE A 121 11.15 -14.94 1.52
CA PHE A 121 9.78 -14.44 1.34
C PHE A 121 8.95 -15.34 0.45
N LYS A 122 7.65 -15.40 0.77
CA LYS A 122 6.63 -15.87 -0.17
C LYS A 122 6.18 -14.68 -1.01
N GLY A 123 5.83 -14.94 -2.27
CA GLY A 123 5.14 -13.94 -3.10
C GLY A 123 3.70 -13.76 -2.64
N ASP A 124 2.94 -12.91 -3.34
CA ASP A 124 1.55 -12.62 -3.00
C ASP A 124 1.34 -12.07 -1.59
N CYS A 125 2.27 -11.22 -1.13
CA CYS A 125 2.22 -10.64 0.21
C CYS A 125 2.13 -9.12 0.17
N VAL A 126 1.41 -8.55 1.13
CA VAL A 126 1.40 -7.12 1.44
C VAL A 126 1.91 -6.96 2.87
N ILE A 127 2.95 -6.13 3.05
CA ILE A 127 3.47 -5.73 4.35
C ILE A 127 3.04 -4.30 4.59
N PHE A 128 2.40 -4.07 5.73
CA PHE A 128 1.85 -2.80 6.13
C PHE A 128 2.50 -2.33 7.44
N MET A 129 3.10 -1.14 7.44
CA MET A 129 3.77 -0.59 8.62
C MET A 129 2.82 0.25 9.48
N GLU A 130 2.68 -0.12 10.76
CA GLU A 130 1.83 0.54 11.77
C GLU A 130 2.29 1.96 12.12
N THR A 131 3.42 2.47 11.63
CA THR A 131 3.70 3.92 11.77
C THR A 131 2.59 4.78 11.15
N ILE A 132 1.88 4.24 10.14
CA ILE A 132 0.62 4.81 9.62
C ILE A 132 -0.48 4.92 10.71
N LEU A 133 -0.44 4.12 11.77
CA LEU A 133 -1.47 4.00 12.82
C LEU A 133 -1.06 4.69 14.16
N GLN A 134 0.16 5.23 14.25
CA GLN A 134 0.82 5.66 15.50
C GLN A 134 0.55 7.09 15.96
N SER A 135 -0.56 7.71 15.58
CA SER A 135 -0.88 9.05 16.08
C SER A 135 -1.12 9.12 17.60
N LEU A 136 -1.27 8.00 18.34
CA LEU A 136 -1.81 8.04 19.72
C LEU A 136 -1.22 7.06 20.77
N ALA A 137 -0.27 6.17 20.47
CA ALA A 137 0.24 5.23 21.47
C ALA A 137 1.77 5.13 21.46
N ASN A 138 2.41 5.24 22.63
CA ASN A 138 3.85 5.09 22.87
C ASN A 138 4.34 3.64 22.69
N SER A 139 3.88 2.96 21.65
CA SER A 139 4.18 1.57 21.33
C SER A 139 5.21 1.50 20.20
N PRO A 140 6.08 0.48 20.16
CA PRO A 140 7.02 0.30 19.05
C PRO A 140 6.26 0.13 17.73
N PRO A 141 6.84 0.54 16.57
CA PRO A 141 6.26 0.27 15.26
C PRO A 141 5.98 -1.22 15.09
N GLN A 142 4.70 -1.60 14.94
CA GLN A 142 4.39 -2.95 14.48
C GLN A 142 4.34 -2.96 12.95
N ALA A 143 4.73 -4.09 12.39
CA ALA A 143 4.51 -4.37 10.98
C ALA A 143 3.49 -5.50 10.93
N PHE A 144 2.65 -5.48 9.90
CA PHE A 144 1.68 -6.53 9.65
C PHE A 144 1.90 -7.10 8.28
N ILE A 145 1.60 -8.38 8.12
CA ILE A 145 1.62 -9.08 6.84
C ILE A 145 0.22 -9.60 6.51
N LEU A 146 -0.15 -9.44 5.25
CA LEU A 146 -1.33 -10.03 4.64
C LEU A 146 -0.87 -10.86 3.45
N HIS A 147 -1.11 -12.17 3.48
CA HIS A 147 -0.98 -13.01 2.31
C HIS A 147 -2.27 -12.89 1.49
N LEU A 148 -2.23 -12.59 0.20
CA LEU A 148 -3.46 -12.39 -0.61
C LEU A 148 -4.36 -13.63 -0.69
N ASN A 149 -3.81 -14.81 -0.41
CA ASN A 149 -4.55 -16.07 -0.36
C ASN A 149 -5.23 -16.32 1.00
N GLU A 150 -4.93 -15.49 2.00
CA GLU A 150 -5.40 -15.60 3.37
C GLU A 150 -6.07 -14.27 3.75
N ASP A 151 -7.36 -14.29 4.08
CA ASP A 151 -8.08 -13.07 4.44
C ASP A 151 -7.73 -12.56 5.86
N GLN A 152 -6.64 -13.06 6.46
CA GLN A 152 -6.22 -12.74 7.81
C GLN A 152 -4.91 -11.94 7.81
N LEU A 153 -4.95 -10.80 8.50
CA LEU A 153 -3.77 -10.01 8.82
C LEU A 153 -3.06 -10.64 10.03
N SER A 154 -1.76 -10.85 9.94
CA SER A 154 -0.95 -11.36 11.03
C SER A 154 0.12 -10.33 11.42
N PRO A 155 0.46 -10.21 12.72
CA PRO A 155 1.65 -9.49 13.14
C PRO A 155 2.89 -10.05 12.42
N LEU A 156 3.76 -9.17 11.90
CA LEU A 156 5.01 -9.59 11.27
C LEU A 156 5.94 -10.30 12.27
N SER A 157 5.77 -10.06 13.57
CA SER A 157 6.48 -10.77 14.64
C SER A 157 6.25 -12.28 14.63
N ASP A 158 5.13 -12.74 14.07
CA ASP A 158 4.82 -14.16 13.94
C ASP A 158 5.62 -14.82 12.81
N TYR A 159 6.31 -14.03 11.99
CA TYR A 159 7.19 -14.44 10.89
C TYR A 159 8.61 -13.89 11.09
N PRO A 160 9.42 -14.51 11.98
CA PRO A 160 10.77 -14.05 12.30
C PRO A 160 11.66 -13.89 11.07
N GLU A 161 11.51 -14.75 10.06
CA GLU A 161 12.22 -14.67 8.78
C GLU A 161 11.98 -13.33 8.05
N TYR A 162 10.83 -12.71 8.25
CA TYR A 162 10.46 -11.44 7.64
C TYR A 162 10.81 -10.27 8.56
N ALA A 163 10.52 -10.40 9.86
CA ALA A 163 10.83 -9.39 10.87
C ALA A 163 12.33 -9.06 10.92
N ASN A 164 13.19 -10.06 10.74
CA ASN A 164 14.65 -9.91 10.75
C ASN A 164 15.20 -9.03 9.62
N LEU A 165 14.44 -8.75 8.55
CA LEU A 165 14.85 -7.76 7.54
C LEU A 165 14.81 -6.33 8.08
N PHE A 166 13.93 -6.06 9.03
CA PHE A 166 13.68 -4.73 9.57
C PHE A 166 14.42 -4.53 10.89
N TRP A 167 14.53 -5.58 11.71
CA TRP A 167 15.11 -5.48 13.04
C TRP A 167 15.72 -6.82 13.53
N PRO A 168 16.90 -6.82 14.18
CA PRO A 168 17.75 -5.66 14.46
C PRO A 168 18.33 -5.04 13.18
N PRO A 169 18.68 -3.73 13.19
CA PRO A 169 19.27 -3.10 12.02
C PRO A 169 20.55 -3.85 11.65
N PRO A 170 20.78 -4.12 10.35
CA PRO A 170 22.04 -4.66 9.90
C PRO A 170 23.22 -3.83 10.42
N GLU A 171 24.33 -4.48 10.77
CA GLU A 171 25.50 -3.82 11.39
C GLU A 171 26.00 -2.60 10.59
N TRP A 172 25.89 -2.63 9.25
CA TRP A 172 26.31 -1.53 8.39
C TRP A 172 25.48 -0.24 8.53
N ILE A 173 24.24 -0.32 9.02
CA ILE A 173 23.42 0.86 9.33
C ILE A 173 23.89 1.51 10.63
N VAL A 174 24.30 0.69 11.60
CA VAL A 174 24.66 1.13 12.97
C VAL A 174 26.07 1.73 13.04
N GLN A 175 26.89 1.57 12.00
CA GLN A 175 28.25 2.12 11.90
C GLN A 175 28.33 3.55 11.33
N SER A 176 27.18 4.24 11.23
CA SER A 176 27.07 5.61 10.68
C SER A 176 27.59 6.70 11.62
#